data_AF-A0A0G1VWQ1-F1
#
_entry.id   AF-A0A0G1VWQ1-F1
#
_cell.length_a   1.000
_cell.length_b   1.000
_cell.length_c   1.000
_cell.angle_alpha   90.00
_cell.angle_beta   90.00
_cell.angle_gamma   90.00
#
_symmetry.space_group_name_H-M   'P 1'
#
loop_
_entity.id
_entity.type
_entity.pdbx_description
1 polymer ?
#
loop_
_entity_poly.entity_id
_entity_poly.type
_entity_poly.pdbx_seq_one_letter_code
_entity_poly.pdbx_strand_id
1 'polypeptide(L)'
;AAPQADDRVRDLQKQLADLMGQHQKMEDELRLLRQHTPAQPVTDTPSPASAPPATTKSVATPRPITPEPSDGGRATVQIITPDRAVKVGLPRLTTFPNVVTGIVKDSEQNLLPGVLITVKDKDGMPLRALKTNRLGQFAASTPLPNGTYLVEVEDPRLRFAFDRAQITLNGSIVPALEIFAKSQKEITRAKLEKELFGNKT
;
A
#
# COMPACT_ATOMS: atom_id res chain seq x y z
N ALA A 1 -1.98 -10.94 54.90
CA ALA A 1 -3.05 -10.55 53.96
C ALA A 1 -2.60 -10.91 52.54
N ALA A 2 -3.10 -12.03 51.99
CA ALA A 2 -2.79 -12.51 50.65
C ALA A 2 -4.01 -12.92 49.78
N PRO A 3 -5.28 -12.48 50.03
CA PRO A 3 -6.43 -13.04 49.31
C PRO A 3 -6.55 -12.60 47.83
N GLN A 4 -5.89 -11.51 47.40
CA GLN A 4 -6.09 -10.95 46.06
C GLN A 4 -5.40 -11.72 44.91
N ALA A 5 -4.35 -12.50 45.19
CA ALA A 5 -3.62 -13.20 44.15
C ALA A 5 -4.40 -14.42 43.62
N ASP A 6 -5.05 -15.16 44.52
CA ASP A 6 -5.79 -16.37 44.19
C ASP A 6 -7.08 -16.08 43.41
N ASP A 7 -7.78 -14.98 43.74
CA ASP A 7 -8.97 -14.55 43.01
C ASP A 7 -8.62 -14.18 41.57
N ARG A 8 -7.49 -13.49 41.36
CA ARG A 8 -7.02 -13.12 40.02
C ARG A 8 -6.66 -14.35 39.18
N VAL A 9 -6.03 -15.36 39.77
CA VAL A 9 -5.72 -16.62 39.07
C VAL A 9 -7.00 -17.35 38.66
N ARG A 10 -8.03 -17.36 39.52
CA ARG A 10 -9.34 -17.94 39.19
C ARG A 10 -10.04 -17.20 38.06
N ASP A 11 -10.01 -15.87 38.06
CA ASP A 11 -10.58 -15.07 36.98
C ASP A 11 -9.85 -15.34 35.65
N LEU A 12 -8.52 -15.41 35.66
CA LEU A 12 -7.74 -15.75 34.46
C LEU A 12 -8.06 -17.17 33.94
N GLN A 13 -8.21 -18.15 34.81
CA GLN A 13 -8.60 -19.50 34.43
C GLN A 13 -10.00 -19.54 33.79
N LYS A 14 -10.94 -18.76 34.33
CA LYS A 14 -12.29 -18.64 33.78
C LYS A 14 -12.29 -17.95 32.41
N GLN A 15 -11.52 -16.87 32.26
CA GLN A 15 -11.34 -16.19 30.97
C GLN A 15 -10.73 -17.10 29.90
N LEU A 16 -9.76 -17.95 30.26
CA LEU A 16 -9.16 -18.93 29.36
C LEU A 16 -10.18 -19.98 28.89
N ALA A 17 -11.01 -20.50 29.80
CA ALA A 17 -12.05 -21.46 29.46
C ALA A 17 -13.10 -20.86 28.53
N ASP A 18 -13.53 -19.63 28.79
CA ASP A 18 -14.48 -18.90 27.94
C ASP A 18 -13.89 -18.65 26.53
N LEU A 19 -12.61 -18.27 26.45
CA LEU A 19 -11.91 -18.02 25.19
C LEU A 19 -11.78 -19.30 24.35
N MET A 20 -11.47 -20.44 24.98
CA MET A 20 -11.40 -21.73 24.29
C MET A 20 -12.79 -22.15 23.77
N GLY A 21 -13.84 -21.95 24.55
CA GLY A 21 -15.21 -22.23 24.12
C GLY A 21 -15.65 -21.35 22.94
N GLN A 22 -15.25 -20.07 22.92
CA GLN A 22 -15.50 -19.18 21.79
C GLN A 22 -14.73 -19.62 20.53
N HIS A 23 -13.46 -20.02 20.67
CA HIS A 23 -12.65 -20.49 19.54
C HIS A 23 -13.29 -21.71 18.88
N GLN A 24 -13.73 -22.69 19.68
CA GLN A 24 -14.34 -23.92 19.17
C GLN A 24 -15.62 -23.63 18.37
N LYS A 25 -16.49 -22.74 18.87
CA LYS A 25 -17.72 -22.32 18.16
C LYS A 25 -17.40 -21.62 16.84
N MET A 26 -16.40 -20.74 16.85
CA MET A 26 -15.99 -20.01 15.64
C MET A 26 -15.41 -20.95 14.58
N GLU A 27 -14.65 -21.96 14.99
CA GLU A 27 -14.15 -23.01 14.09
C GLU A 27 -15.28 -23.84 13.48
N ASP A 28 -16.29 -24.19 14.29
CA ASP A 28 -17.48 -24.92 13.81
C ASP A 28 -18.29 -24.08 12.80
N GLU A 29 -18.48 -22.78 13.06
CA GLU A 29 -19.11 -21.85 12.11
C GLU A 29 -18.30 -21.73 10.80
N LEU A 30 -16.97 -21.61 10.89
CA LEU A 30 -16.10 -21.56 9.71
C LEU A 30 -16.18 -22.86 8.89
N ARG A 31 -16.31 -24.00 9.56
CA ARG A 31 -16.44 -25.32 8.94
C ARG A 31 -17.80 -25.50 8.27
N LEU A 32 -18.86 -24.93 8.83
CA LEU A 32 -20.18 -24.92 8.21
C LEU A 32 -20.18 -24.02 6.97
N LEU A 33 -19.62 -22.82 7.07
CA LEU A 33 -19.61 -21.85 5.96
C LEU A 33 -18.84 -22.39 4.74
N ARG A 34 -17.73 -23.11 4.98
CA ARG A 34 -16.97 -23.80 3.92
C ARG A 34 -17.75 -24.94 3.24
N GLN A 35 -18.67 -25.60 3.93
CA GLN A 35 -19.52 -26.65 3.32
C GLN A 35 -20.62 -26.04 2.43
N HIS A 36 -21.07 -24.82 2.74
CA HIS A 36 -22.14 -24.14 2.00
C HIS A 36 -21.66 -23.26 0.84
N THR A 37 -20.36 -22.98 0.72
CA THR A 37 -19.77 -22.39 -0.50
C THR A 37 -19.27 -23.49 -1.43
N PRO A 38 -19.90 -23.74 -2.59
CA PRO A 38 -19.28 -24.56 -3.62
C PRO A 38 -18.02 -23.82 -4.11
N ALA A 39 -16.85 -24.43 -3.87
CA ALA A 39 -15.66 -24.12 -4.65
C ALA A 39 -16.01 -24.42 -6.12
N GLN A 40 -16.16 -23.40 -6.95
CA GLN A 40 -16.27 -23.59 -8.38
C GLN A 40 -14.90 -24.07 -8.88
N PRO A 41 -14.80 -25.29 -9.45
CA PRO A 41 -13.60 -25.69 -10.18
C PRO A 41 -13.60 -24.94 -11.52
N VAL A 42 -12.68 -24.01 -11.71
CA VAL A 42 -12.36 -23.48 -13.05
C VAL A 42 -11.37 -24.43 -13.73
N THR A 43 -11.89 -25.56 -14.20
CA THR A 43 -11.27 -26.37 -15.25
C THR A 43 -12.25 -26.42 -16.39
N ASP A 44 -11.98 -25.67 -17.46
CA ASP A 44 -11.80 -26.24 -18.79
C ASP A 44 -11.60 -25.12 -19.82
N THR A 45 -10.43 -25.16 -20.44
CA THR A 45 -10.20 -24.58 -21.76
C THR A 45 -10.66 -25.62 -22.78
N PRO A 46 -11.38 -25.22 -23.84
CA PRO A 46 -10.83 -25.52 -25.15
C PRO A 46 -10.94 -24.31 -26.11
N SER A 47 -9.80 -24.01 -26.74
CA SER A 47 -9.69 -23.30 -28.04
C SER A 47 -10.16 -24.25 -29.17
N PRO A 48 -10.39 -23.88 -30.46
CA PRO A 48 -10.13 -22.60 -31.16
C PRO A 48 -11.26 -22.16 -32.14
N ALA A 49 -11.27 -20.88 -32.54
CA ALA A 49 -11.92 -20.47 -33.80
C ALA A 49 -11.23 -19.24 -34.42
N SER A 50 -10.83 -19.44 -35.67
CA SER A 50 -10.05 -18.58 -36.56
C SER A 50 -10.77 -17.30 -37.01
N ALA A 51 -10.02 -16.23 -37.27
CA ALA A 51 -10.06 -15.36 -38.49
C ALA A 51 -9.02 -14.18 -38.34
N PRO A 52 -8.68 -13.40 -39.39
CA PRO A 52 -7.45 -13.52 -40.19
C PRO A 52 -6.47 -12.31 -40.07
N PRO A 53 -5.31 -12.32 -40.78
CA PRO A 53 -4.25 -11.32 -40.66
C PRO A 53 -4.36 -10.17 -41.68
N ALA A 54 -4.05 -8.94 -41.26
CA ALA A 54 -3.42 -7.87 -42.07
C ALA A 54 -3.25 -6.59 -41.18
N THR A 55 -2.03 -6.25 -40.77
CA THR A 55 -1.19 -5.19 -41.36
C THR A 55 -1.73 -3.75 -41.18
N THR A 56 -1.04 -2.94 -40.37
CA THR A 56 -0.47 -1.64 -40.81
C THR A 56 0.34 -0.97 -39.69
N LYS A 57 1.66 -0.93 -39.93
CA LYS A 57 2.58 0.20 -39.75
C LYS A 57 2.16 1.31 -38.76
N SER A 58 2.92 1.50 -37.68
CA SER A 58 3.60 2.79 -37.47
C SER A 58 4.66 2.68 -36.39
N VAL A 59 5.88 3.00 -36.81
CA VAL A 59 7.05 3.28 -35.98
C VAL A 59 6.76 4.49 -35.10
N ALA A 60 6.99 4.35 -33.79
CA ALA A 60 7.41 5.46 -32.95
C ALA A 60 8.16 4.90 -31.74
N THR A 61 9.48 4.96 -31.82
CA THR A 61 10.40 4.80 -30.70
C THR A 61 9.97 5.72 -29.56
N PRO A 62 9.61 5.24 -28.36
CA PRO A 62 9.61 6.11 -27.20
C PRO A 62 11.07 6.41 -26.89
N ARG A 63 11.49 7.65 -27.10
CA ARG A 63 12.76 8.14 -26.55
C ARG A 63 12.76 7.84 -25.04
N PRO A 64 13.88 7.35 -24.47
CA PRO A 64 14.02 7.34 -23.03
C PRO A 64 13.91 8.80 -22.57
N ILE A 65 12.85 9.10 -21.82
CA ILE A 65 12.80 10.33 -21.04
C ILE A 65 13.85 10.18 -19.94
N THR A 66 15.06 10.65 -20.23
CA THR A 66 16.03 11.03 -19.21
C THR A 66 15.28 11.94 -18.25
N PRO A 67 15.13 11.59 -16.96
CA PRO A 67 14.55 12.51 -16.00
C PRO A 67 15.48 13.73 -15.93
N GLU A 68 15.00 14.84 -16.48
CA GLU A 68 15.61 16.14 -16.35
C GLU A 68 15.67 16.48 -14.85
N PRO A 69 16.83 16.87 -14.31
CA PRO A 69 16.97 17.19 -12.89
C PRO A 69 16.27 18.52 -12.63
N SER A 70 15.00 18.45 -12.26
CA SER A 70 14.25 19.58 -11.73
C SER A 70 14.70 19.86 -10.30
N ASP A 71 15.08 21.11 -10.07
CA ASP A 71 15.55 21.73 -8.84
C ASP A 71 15.00 21.18 -7.51
N GLY A 72 15.93 20.91 -6.58
CA GLY A 72 15.91 21.54 -5.26
C GLY A 72 14.86 21.16 -4.22
N GLY A 73 13.91 20.26 -4.50
CA GLY A 73 12.96 19.77 -3.50
C GLY A 73 12.98 18.25 -3.45
N ARG A 74 13.49 17.64 -2.37
CA ARG A 74 13.51 16.18 -2.22
C ARG A 74 12.08 15.63 -2.36
N ALA A 75 11.79 15.03 -3.52
CA ALA A 75 10.54 14.32 -3.75
C ALA A 75 10.40 13.26 -2.66
N THR A 76 9.31 13.36 -1.90
CA THR A 76 9.07 12.59 -0.69
C THR A 76 8.58 11.16 -1.03
N VAL A 77 8.27 10.89 -2.29
CA VAL A 77 7.89 9.55 -2.77
C VAL A 77 8.99 9.03 -3.71
N GLN A 78 9.60 7.92 -3.32
CA GLN A 78 10.61 7.21 -4.09
C GLN A 78 10.08 5.86 -4.54
N ILE A 79 10.32 5.51 -5.80
CA ILE A 79 9.91 4.22 -6.35
C ILE A 79 11.11 3.26 -6.19
N ILE A 80 10.99 2.26 -5.32
CA ILE A 80 12.04 1.26 -5.10
C ILE A 80 11.81 0.06 -6.03
N THR A 81 12.71 -0.12 -7.00
CA THR A 81 12.68 -1.28 -7.89
C THR A 81 12.91 -2.59 -7.11
N PRO A 82 12.37 -3.73 -7.58
CA PRO A 82 12.49 -5.00 -6.88
C PRO A 82 13.95 -5.45 -6.63
N ASP A 83 14.88 -5.08 -7.51
CA ASP A 83 16.32 -5.32 -7.37
C ASP A 83 16.94 -4.46 -6.25
N ARG A 84 16.58 -3.17 -6.18
CA ARG A 84 17.03 -2.29 -5.10
C ARG A 84 16.44 -2.69 -3.75
N ALA A 85 15.18 -3.09 -3.71
CA ALA A 85 14.53 -3.55 -2.48
C ALA A 85 15.29 -4.73 -1.84
N VAL A 86 15.65 -5.74 -2.63
CA VAL A 86 16.45 -6.89 -2.15
C VAL A 86 17.82 -6.45 -1.67
N LYS A 87 18.47 -5.52 -2.36
CA LYS A 87 19.80 -5.02 -2.00
C LYS A 87 19.79 -4.21 -0.69
N VAL A 88 18.66 -3.58 -0.36
CA VAL A 88 18.43 -2.84 0.90
C VAL A 88 17.86 -3.76 1.99
N GLY A 89 17.76 -5.07 1.74
CA GLY A 89 17.22 -6.04 2.71
C GLY A 89 15.72 -5.93 2.93
N LEU A 90 14.99 -5.21 2.06
CA LEU A 90 13.53 -5.14 2.10
C LEU A 90 12.94 -6.37 1.41
N PRO A 91 11.99 -7.08 2.05
CA PRO A 91 11.32 -8.20 1.41
C PRO A 91 10.56 -7.71 0.18
N ARG A 92 10.56 -8.53 -0.89
CA ARG A 92 9.67 -8.27 -2.03
C ARG A 92 8.23 -8.34 -1.55
N LEU A 93 7.53 -7.21 -1.60
CA LEU A 93 6.15 -7.10 -1.13
C LEU A 93 5.15 -7.81 -2.05
N THR A 94 5.48 -7.99 -3.33
CA THR A 94 4.65 -8.72 -4.28
C THR A 94 5.47 -9.21 -5.48
N THR A 95 4.98 -10.28 -6.11
CA THR A 95 5.42 -10.76 -7.43
C THR A 95 4.29 -10.67 -8.47
N PHE A 96 3.13 -10.15 -8.09
CA PHE A 96 1.97 -10.01 -8.96
C PHE A 96 2.00 -8.69 -9.73
N PRO A 97 1.65 -8.70 -11.04
CA PRO A 97 1.58 -7.49 -11.85
C PRO A 97 0.45 -6.56 -11.37
N ASN A 98 0.64 -5.26 -11.59
CA ASN A 98 -0.33 -4.21 -11.24
C ASN A 98 -0.82 -4.18 -9.79
N VAL A 99 -0.10 -4.80 -8.87
CA VAL A 99 -0.38 -4.71 -7.44
C VAL A 99 0.42 -3.55 -6.87
N VAL A 100 -0.29 -2.53 -6.38
CA VAL A 100 0.32 -1.37 -5.73
C VAL A 100 0.76 -1.78 -4.33
N THR A 101 2.04 -1.63 -4.04
CA THR A 101 2.62 -1.94 -2.73
C THR A 101 3.59 -0.84 -2.30
N GLY A 102 3.86 -0.76 -1.01
CA GLY A 102 4.83 0.20 -0.52
C GLY A 102 5.02 0.21 0.99
N ILE A 103 5.86 1.12 1.45
CA ILE A 103 6.21 1.36 2.84
C ILE A 103 6.15 2.86 3.10
N VAL A 104 5.57 3.24 4.24
CA VAL A 104 5.50 4.63 4.69
C VAL A 104 6.43 4.81 5.88
N LYS A 105 7.27 5.84 5.83
CA LYS A 105 8.27 6.19 6.85
C LYS A 105 8.25 7.68 7.13
N ASP A 106 8.79 8.12 8.26
CA ASP A 106 9.07 9.54 8.52
C ASP A 106 10.49 9.96 8.09
N SER A 107 10.82 11.23 8.32
CA SER A 107 12.14 11.83 8.08
C SER A 107 13.27 11.15 8.87
N GLU A 108 12.95 10.50 9.98
CA GLU A 108 13.88 9.76 10.84
C GLU A 108 13.95 8.27 10.48
N GLN A 109 13.30 7.87 9.39
CA GLN A 109 13.14 6.49 8.92
C GLN A 109 12.31 5.58 9.83
N ASN A 110 11.55 6.13 10.77
CA ASN A 110 10.59 5.35 11.55
C ASN A 110 9.42 4.93 10.66
N LEU A 111 8.98 3.68 10.80
CA LEU A 111 7.85 3.13 10.05
C LEU A 111 6.53 3.70 10.59
N LEU A 112 5.62 4.09 9.70
CA LEU A 112 4.37 4.75 10.07
C LEU A 112 3.15 3.82 9.93
N PRO A 113 2.65 3.23 11.03
CA PRO A 113 1.46 2.38 11.01
C PRO A 113 0.16 3.19 11.03
N GLY A 114 -0.90 2.62 10.44
CA GLY A 114 -2.24 3.19 10.48
C GLY A 114 -2.48 4.41 9.58
N VAL A 115 -1.55 4.69 8.66
CA VAL A 115 -1.69 5.73 7.63
C VAL A 115 -2.64 5.23 6.54
N LEU A 116 -3.48 6.12 6.00
CA LEU A 116 -4.43 5.82 4.93
C LEU A 116 -3.84 6.20 3.57
N ILE A 117 -3.87 5.26 2.63
CA ILE A 117 -3.44 5.44 1.24
C ILE A 117 -4.66 5.31 0.35
N THR A 118 -4.95 6.33 -0.43
CA THR A 118 -6.02 6.34 -1.42
C THR A 118 -5.43 6.32 -2.81
N VAL A 119 -5.82 5.34 -3.62
CA VAL A 119 -5.48 5.26 -5.04
C VAL A 119 -6.68 5.75 -5.84
N LYS A 120 -6.47 6.82 -6.60
CA LYS A 120 -7.46 7.48 -7.45
C LYS A 120 -7.15 7.25 -8.93
N ASP A 121 -8.18 7.23 -9.76
CA ASP A 121 -8.01 7.26 -11.21
C ASP A 121 -7.62 8.65 -11.74
N LYS A 122 -7.50 8.78 -13.06
CA LYS A 122 -7.21 10.04 -13.75
C LYS A 122 -8.26 11.13 -13.53
N ASP A 123 -9.50 10.74 -13.24
CA ASP A 123 -10.62 11.65 -13.03
C ASP A 123 -10.75 12.02 -11.53
N GLY A 124 -9.86 11.50 -10.68
CA GLY A 124 -9.80 11.77 -9.25
C GLY A 124 -10.73 10.89 -8.42
N MET A 125 -11.40 9.90 -9.01
CA MET A 125 -12.30 9.00 -8.29
C MET A 125 -11.50 7.98 -7.47
N PRO A 126 -11.80 7.81 -6.17
CA PRO A 126 -11.11 6.86 -5.32
C PRO A 126 -11.51 5.43 -5.70
N LEU A 127 -10.54 4.65 -6.16
CA LEU A 127 -10.74 3.24 -6.53
C LEU A 127 -10.42 2.29 -5.38
N ARG A 128 -9.40 2.62 -4.59
CA ARG A 128 -8.95 1.80 -3.46
C ARG A 128 -8.48 2.66 -2.30
N ALA A 129 -8.80 2.20 -1.10
CA ALA A 129 -8.25 2.72 0.15
C ALA A 129 -7.50 1.59 0.86
N LEU A 130 -6.27 1.85 1.27
CA LEU A 130 -5.35 0.91 1.90
C LEU A 130 -4.87 1.51 3.22
N LYS A 131 -4.59 0.66 4.20
CA LYS A 131 -4.06 1.10 5.50
C LYS A 131 -2.71 0.45 5.75
N THR A 132 -1.75 1.21 6.26
CA THR A 132 -0.46 0.65 6.62
C THR A 132 -0.55 -0.26 7.85
N ASN A 133 0.18 -1.37 7.82
CA ASN A 133 0.32 -2.29 8.95
C ASN A 133 1.35 -1.78 9.98
N ARG A 134 1.64 -2.59 11.01
CA ARG A 134 2.62 -2.25 12.07
C ARG A 134 4.04 -1.98 11.56
N LEU A 135 4.37 -2.48 10.38
CA LEU A 135 5.67 -2.32 9.73
C LEU A 135 5.64 -1.17 8.69
N GLY A 136 4.60 -0.32 8.72
CA GLY A 136 4.42 0.78 7.78
C GLY A 136 4.14 0.31 6.34
N GLN A 137 3.92 -0.98 6.11
CA GLN A 137 3.72 -1.55 4.79
C GLN A 137 2.25 -1.48 4.38
N PHE A 138 2.01 -1.28 3.09
CA PHE A 138 0.69 -1.40 2.47
C PHE A 138 0.79 -2.21 1.18
N ALA A 139 -0.30 -2.91 0.85
CA ALA A 139 -0.43 -3.66 -0.38
C ALA A 139 -1.90 -3.72 -0.79
N ALA A 140 -2.17 -3.50 -2.08
CA ALA A 140 -3.48 -3.76 -2.64
C ALA A 140 -3.74 -5.28 -2.65
N SER A 141 -4.93 -5.70 -2.21
CA SER A 141 -5.29 -7.13 -2.20
C SER A 141 -5.55 -7.69 -3.60
N THR A 142 -5.85 -6.82 -4.57
CA THR A 142 -6.17 -7.20 -5.95
C THR A 142 -5.41 -6.30 -6.92
N PRO A 143 -4.98 -6.83 -8.08
CA PRO A 143 -4.42 -6.03 -9.16
C PRO A 143 -5.40 -4.94 -9.62
N LEU A 144 -4.85 -3.80 -10.03
CA LEU A 144 -5.61 -2.75 -10.72
C LEU A 144 -5.50 -2.94 -12.25
N PRO A 145 -6.46 -2.42 -13.03
CA PRO A 145 -6.32 -2.35 -14.49
C PRO A 145 -5.08 -1.56 -14.92
N ASN A 146 -4.70 -1.69 -16.19
CA ASN A 146 -3.66 -0.83 -16.76
C ASN A 146 -4.17 0.60 -16.81
N GLY A 147 -3.31 1.55 -16.46
CA GLY A 147 -3.68 2.96 -16.42
C GLY A 147 -2.76 3.79 -15.54
N THR A 148 -3.07 5.08 -15.48
CA THR A 148 -2.36 6.03 -14.62
C THR A 148 -3.24 6.35 -13.41
N TYR A 149 -2.63 6.31 -12.24
CA TYR A 149 -3.30 6.50 -10.97
C TYR A 149 -2.58 7.52 -10.11
N LEU A 150 -3.35 8.25 -9.32
CA LEU A 150 -2.85 9.17 -8.31
C LEU A 150 -2.92 8.50 -6.94
N VAL A 151 -1.80 8.51 -6.22
CA VAL A 151 -1.68 8.00 -4.86
C VAL A 151 -1.67 9.19 -3.92
N GLU A 152 -2.65 9.23 -3.04
CA GLU A 152 -2.77 10.19 -1.95
C GLU A 152 -2.60 9.49 -0.62
N VAL A 153 -1.91 10.15 0.31
CA VAL A 153 -1.61 9.58 1.62
C VAL A 153 -2.02 10.57 2.71
N GLU A 154 -2.67 10.06 3.73
CA GLU A 154 -3.22 10.85 4.83
C GLU A 154 -2.96 10.15 6.17
N ASP A 155 -2.49 10.91 7.16
CA ASP A 155 -2.46 10.47 8.56
C ASP A 155 -3.79 10.85 9.22
N PRO A 156 -4.61 9.89 9.69
CA PRO A 156 -5.84 10.19 10.42
C PRO A 156 -5.63 11.05 11.68
N ARG A 157 -4.39 11.09 12.20
CA ARG A 157 -4.01 11.89 13.37
C ARG A 157 -3.44 13.27 12.99
N LEU A 158 -3.33 13.57 11.70
CA LEU A 158 -2.85 14.85 11.15
C LEU A 158 -1.49 15.30 11.69
N ARG A 159 -0.59 14.35 12.03
CA ARG A 159 0.76 14.67 12.54
C ARG A 159 1.78 14.84 11.43
N PHE A 160 1.46 14.28 10.27
CA PHE A 160 2.34 14.14 9.13
C PHE A 160 1.62 14.60 7.87
N ALA A 161 2.35 15.26 6.98
CA ALA A 161 1.89 15.52 5.63
C ALA A 161 2.70 14.72 4.61
N PHE A 162 2.06 14.45 3.47
CA PHE A 162 2.61 13.62 2.42
C PHE A 162 2.45 14.33 1.08
N ASP A 163 3.39 14.10 0.17
CA ASP A 163 3.26 14.54 -1.21
C ASP A 163 2.42 13.54 -1.99
N ARG A 164 1.66 14.03 -2.97
CA ARG A 164 0.94 13.17 -3.92
C ARG A 164 1.93 12.56 -4.90
N ALA A 165 1.69 11.31 -5.28
CA ALA A 165 2.51 10.62 -6.27
C ALA A 165 1.63 10.05 -7.39
N GLN A 166 2.16 10.04 -8.61
CA GLN A 166 1.52 9.40 -9.75
C GLN A 166 2.23 8.09 -10.07
N ILE A 167 1.46 7.05 -10.35
CA ILE A 167 1.96 5.74 -10.78
C ILE A 167 1.29 5.33 -12.08
N THR A 168 2.01 4.55 -12.89
CA THR A 168 1.46 3.99 -14.14
C THR A 168 1.61 2.48 -14.12
N LEU A 169 0.50 1.79 -14.40
CA LEU A 169 0.39 0.34 -14.42
C LEU A 169 0.25 -0.14 -15.87
N ASN A 170 1.10 -1.07 -16.26
CA ASN A 170 1.25 -1.53 -17.65
C ASN A 170 1.25 -3.06 -17.77
N GLY A 171 0.73 -3.78 -16.77
CA GLY A 171 0.72 -5.25 -16.73
C GLY A 171 2.02 -5.86 -16.22
N SER A 172 2.97 -5.03 -15.76
CA SER A 172 4.22 -5.49 -15.14
C SER A 172 4.16 -5.45 -13.62
N ILE A 173 5.13 -6.09 -12.98
CA ILE A 173 5.32 -5.98 -11.53
C ILE A 173 5.74 -4.55 -11.21
N VAL A 174 4.98 -3.90 -10.34
CA VAL A 174 5.24 -2.52 -9.93
C VAL A 174 6.28 -2.54 -8.82
N PRO A 175 7.35 -1.74 -8.94
CA PRO A 175 8.23 -1.41 -7.82
C PRO A 175 7.45 -0.97 -6.56
N ALA A 176 7.98 -1.30 -5.38
CA ALA A 176 7.36 -0.86 -4.14
C ALA A 176 7.54 0.66 -3.97
N LEU A 177 6.49 1.36 -3.57
CA LEU A 177 6.53 2.79 -3.26
C LEU A 177 7.13 2.98 -1.87
N GLU A 178 8.12 3.85 -1.75
CA GLU A 178 8.62 4.35 -0.48
C GLU A 178 8.14 5.79 -0.31
N ILE A 179 7.35 6.01 0.73
CA ILE A 179 6.69 7.28 0.99
C ILE A 179 7.25 7.82 2.29
N PHE A 180 7.87 8.99 2.24
CA PHE A 180 8.36 9.70 3.40
C PHE A 180 7.26 10.63 3.94
N ALA A 181 7.29 10.92 5.24
CA ALA A 181 6.41 11.88 5.86
C ALA A 181 7.16 13.17 6.14
N LYS A 182 6.51 14.30 5.89
CA LYS A 182 6.95 15.61 6.37
C LYS A 182 6.34 15.82 7.75
N SER A 183 7.20 16.05 8.74
CA SER A 183 6.74 16.34 10.11
C SER A 183 6.11 17.73 10.19
N GLN A 184 5.22 17.95 11.16
CA GLN A 184 4.66 19.29 11.39
C GLN A 184 5.74 20.36 11.60
N LYS A 185 6.86 20.01 12.23
CA LYS A 185 8.00 20.93 12.43
C LYS A 185 8.60 21.36 11.09
N GLU A 186 8.81 20.43 10.17
CA GLU A 186 9.33 20.72 8.83
C GLU A 186 8.34 21.55 8.01
N ILE A 187 7.05 21.22 8.09
CA ILE A 187 5.98 21.97 7.41
C ILE A 187 5.95 23.42 7.91
N THR A 188 5.97 23.62 9.23
CA THR A 188 5.96 24.96 9.83
C THR A 188 7.23 25.74 9.48
N ARG A 189 8.40 25.08 9.50
CA ARG A 189 9.66 25.71 9.10
C ARG A 189 9.64 26.17 7.64
N ALA A 190 9.22 25.30 6.72
CA ALA A 190 9.15 25.63 5.29
C ALA A 190 8.16 26.78 5.02
N LYS A 191 7.03 26.81 5.75
CA LYS A 191 6.07 27.92 5.66
C LYS A 191 6.69 29.24 6.13
N LEU A 192 7.38 29.23 7.28
CA LEU A 192 8.03 30.42 7.83
C LEU A 192 9.16 30.92 6.92
N GLU A 193 9.97 30.02 6.36
CA GLU A 193 11.00 30.38 5.37
C GLU A 193 10.38 31.03 4.13
N LYS A 194 9.25 30.50 3.64
CA LYS A 194 8.54 31.11 2.49
C LYS A 194 7.96 32.49 2.82
N GLU A 195 7.45 32.72 4.02
CA GLU A 195 6.94 34.03 4.45
C GLU A 195 8.06 35.05 4.71
N LEU A 196 9.21 34.60 5.23
CA LEU A 196 10.36 35.47 5.50
C LEU A 196 11.16 35.81 4.23
N PHE A 197 11.29 34.89 3.28
CA PHE A 197 12.15 35.04 2.10
C PHE A 197 11.38 35.17 0.77
N GLY A 198 10.07 34.90 0.73
CA GLY A 198 9.25 34.98 -0.48
C GLY A 198 8.84 36.39 -0.92
N ASN A 199 9.14 37.42 -0.11
CA ASN A 199 8.84 38.82 -0.44
C ASN A 199 10.00 39.57 -1.13
N LYS A 200 10.86 38.86 -1.86
CA LYS A 200 11.96 39.49 -2.61
C LYS A 200 11.67 39.51 -4.11
N THR A 201 10.91 40.55 -4.51
CA THR A 201 10.79 41.18 -5.85
C THR A 201 10.17 40.36 -6.98
#